data_AF-A0A3D1DZD8-F1
#
_entry.id   AF-A0A3D1DZD8-F1
#
_cell.length_a   1.000
_cell.length_b   1.000
_cell.length_c   1.000
_cell.angle_alpha   90.00
_cell.angle_beta   90.00
_cell.angle_gamma   90.00
#
_symmetry.space_group_name_H-M   'P 1'
#
loop_
_entity.id
_entity.type
_entity.pdbx_description
1 polymer ?
#
loop_
_entity_poly.entity_id
_entity_poly.type
_entity_poly.pdbx_seq_one_letter_code
_entity_poly.pdbx_strand_id
1 'polypeptide(L)' 'SPFEEFFKNFGDENRQRRASSLGSGFIIDAEGIVVTNFHVIENAEEITVTLSDETSFTAKVLGQDQKTDIAVLK' A
#
# COMPACT_ATOMS: atom_id res chain seq x y z
N SER A 1 -24.79 -0.80 9.30
CA SER A 1 -23.89 -1.56 10.22
C SER A 1 -22.90 -0.60 10.86
N PRO A 2 -22.37 -0.85 12.09
CA PRO A 2 -21.25 -0.05 12.64
C PRO A 2 -20.05 0.04 11.68
N PHE A 3 -19.87 -0.97 10.83
CA PHE A 3 -18.88 -0.98 9.74
C PHE A 3 -19.19 0.07 8.67
N GLU A 4 -20.45 0.27 8.33
CA GLU A 4 -20.92 1.21 7.29
C GLU A 4 -20.76 2.69 7.69
N GLU A 5 -20.79 2.96 8.99
CA GLU A 5 -20.58 4.29 9.57
C GLU A 5 -19.08 4.68 9.54
N PHE A 6 -18.19 3.69 9.70
CA PHE A 6 -16.75 3.87 9.50
C PHE A 6 -16.42 4.27 8.05
N PHE A 7 -16.99 3.60 7.03
CA PHE A 7 -16.72 3.93 5.62
C PHE A 7 -17.35 5.25 5.15
N LYS A 8 -18.45 5.70 5.76
CA LYS A 8 -19.09 6.98 5.42
C LYS A 8 -18.23 8.19 5.80
N ASN A 9 -17.44 8.10 6.86
CA ASN A 9 -16.56 9.19 7.30
C ASN A 9 -15.27 9.34 6.48
N PHE A 10 -14.96 8.39 5.58
CA PHE A 10 -13.89 8.55 4.58
C PHE A 10 -14.36 9.24 3.30
N GLY A 11 -15.65 9.58 3.24
CA GLY A 11 -16.36 9.89 2.00
C GLY A 11 -16.87 11.32 1.88
N ASP A 12 -16.17 12.33 2.41
CA ASP A 12 -16.45 13.71 2.02
C ASP A 12 -15.18 14.57 2.08
N GLU A 13 -14.65 14.91 0.89
CA GLU A 13 -14.12 16.23 0.53
C GLU A 13 -13.31 16.17 -0.78
N ASN A 14 -13.90 16.72 -1.84
CA ASN A 14 -13.30 17.30 -3.06
C ASN A 14 -11.75 17.34 -3.15
N ARG A 15 -11.12 16.21 -3.47
CA ARG A 15 -9.78 16.19 -4.07
C ARG A 15 -9.89 15.41 -5.36
N GLN A 16 -9.15 15.83 -6.41
CA GLN A 16 -8.81 14.94 -7.51
C GLN A 16 -8.47 13.60 -6.88
N ARG A 17 -9.32 12.59 -7.07
CA ARG A 17 -9.17 11.31 -6.40
C ARG A 17 -7.92 10.68 -7.01
N ARG A 18 -6.73 11.01 -6.48
CA ARG A 18 -5.59 10.10 -6.53
C ARG A 18 -6.14 8.84 -5.90
N ALA A 19 -6.45 7.86 -6.74
CA ALA A 19 -6.93 6.58 -6.27
C ALA A 19 -5.78 6.00 -5.44
N SER A 20 -5.92 6.06 -4.13
CA SER A 20 -5.00 5.38 -3.22
C SER A 20 -5.40 3.91 -3.22
N SER A 21 -4.54 3.05 -3.77
CA SER A 21 -4.63 1.63 -3.51
C SER A 21 -4.18 1.37 -2.07
N LEU A 22 -4.96 0.58 -1.33
CA LEU A 22 -4.63 0.17 0.03
C LEU A 22 -4.39 -1.34 0.03
N GLY A 23 -3.33 -1.76 0.69
CA GLY A 23 -2.96 -3.17 0.81
C GLY A 23 -2.12 -3.44 2.05
N SER A 24 -1.62 -4.66 2.14
CA SER A 24 -0.76 -5.11 3.24
C SER A 24 0.51 -5.75 2.70
N GLY A 25 1.51 -5.91 3.56
CA GLY A 25 2.77 -6.54 3.22
C GLY A 25 3.54 -6.94 4.47
N PHE A 26 4.69 -7.58 4.26
CA PHE A 26 5.55 -8.06 5.34
C PHE A 26 6.98 -7.60 5.09
N ILE A 27 7.65 -7.14 6.15
CA ILE A 27 9.11 -6.98 6.14
C ILE A 27 9.73 -8.37 6.24
N ILE A 28 10.58 -8.73 5.29
CA ILE A 28 11.18 -10.07 5.22
C ILE A 28 12.65 -10.12 5.67
N ASP A 29 13.31 -8.97 5.82
CA ASP A 29 14.66 -8.88 6.34
C ASP A 29 14.91 -7.61 7.17
N ALA A 30 16.03 -7.58 7.90
CA ALA A 30 16.44 -6.45 8.72
C ALA A 30 16.94 -5.25 7.88
N GLU A 31 17.15 -5.43 6.58
CA GLU A 31 17.52 -4.34 5.70
C GLU A 31 16.30 -3.50 5.35
N GLY A 32 15.08 -4.01 5.51
CA GLY A 32 13.82 -3.31 5.20
C GLY A 32 13.21 -3.69 3.86
N ILE A 33 13.48 -4.91 3.37
CA ILE A 33 12.80 -5.44 2.18
C ILE A 33 11.36 -5.80 2.55
N VAL A 34 10.42 -5.31 1.75
CA VAL A 34 8.99 -5.55 1.94
C VAL A 34 8.43 -6.39 0.79
N VAL A 35 7.62 -7.40 1.11
CA VAL A 35 6.87 -8.18 0.12
C VAL A 35 5.38 -7.83 0.22
N THR A 36 4.75 -7.60 -0.93
CA THR A 36 3.31 -7.31 -1.08
C THR A 36 2.79 -7.93 -2.39
N ASN A 37 1.52 -7.67 -2.72
CA ASN A 37 0.94 -8.08 -3.98
C ASN A 37 1.23 -7.07 -5.09
N PHE A 38 1.40 -7.57 -6.32
CA PHE A 38 1.62 -6.71 -7.48
C PHE A 38 0.41 -5.82 -7.76
N HIS A 39 -0.81 -6.36 -7.70
CA HIS A 39 -2.03 -5.58 -7.96
C HIS A 39 -2.23 -4.42 -6.96
N VAL A 40 -1.63 -4.49 -5.76
CA VAL A 40 -1.68 -3.42 -4.76
C VAL A 40 -0.89 -2.20 -5.22
N ILE A 41 0.27 -2.43 -5.82
CA ILE A 41 1.18 -1.37 -6.28
C ILE A 41 0.97 -1.00 -7.75
N GLU A 42 0.08 -1.71 -8.45
CA GLU A 42 -0.16 -1.52 -9.87
C GLU A 42 -0.69 -0.10 -10.15
N ASN A 43 -0.02 0.62 -11.04
CA ASN A 43 -0.31 2.03 -11.38
C ASN A 43 -0.09 3.05 -10.25
N ALA A 44 0.59 2.67 -9.16
CA ALA A 44 0.97 3.62 -8.12
C ALA A 44 2.07 4.57 -8.62
N GLU A 45 1.82 5.88 -8.55
CA GLU A 45 2.85 6.90 -8.79
C GLU A 45 3.87 6.96 -7.64
N GLU A 46 3.38 6.73 -6.42
CA GLU A 46 4.16 6.72 -5.19
C GLU A 46 3.63 5.62 -4.28
N ILE A 47 4.55 4.91 -3.62
CA ILE A 47 4.23 3.84 -2.67
C ILE A 47 4.72 4.30 -1.30
N THR A 48 3.79 4.41 -0.34
CA THR A 48 4.12 4.66 1.07
C THR A 48 3.84 3.41 1.87
N VAL A 49 4.84 2.95 2.62
CA VAL A 49 4.71 1.85 3.57
C VAL A 49 4.58 2.45 4.95
N THR A 50 3.47 2.16 5.62
CA THR A 50 3.23 2.54 7.01
C THR A 50 3.38 1.30 7.89
N LEU A 51 4.27 1.37 8.87
CA LEU A 51 4.49 0.31 9.84
C LEU A 51 3.48 0.36 10.98
N SER A 52 3.44 -0.69 11.80
CA SER A 52 2.51 -0.80 12.92
C SER A 52 2.71 0.23 14.03
N ASP A 53 3.88 0.86 14.08
CA ASP A 53 4.21 1.96 14.99
C ASP A 53 3.90 3.35 14.38
N GLU A 54 3.13 3.37 13.29
CA GLU A 54 2.71 4.57 12.54
C GLU A 54 3.84 5.28 11.78
N THR A 55 5.07 4.75 11.80
CA THR A 55 6.16 5.29 10.98
C THR A 55 5.91 5.01 9.49
N SER A 56 6.19 6.00 8.64
CA SER A 56 5.91 5.93 7.21
C SER A 56 7.17 6.17 6.37
N PHE A 57 7.34 5.37 5.32
CA PHE A 57 8.48 5.43 4.41
C PHE A 57 8.00 5.42 2.96
N THR A 58 8.60 6.26 2.11
CA THR A 58 8.43 6.13 0.66
C THR A 58 9.26 4.95 0.17
N ALA A 59 8.63 3.96 -0.43
CA ALA A 59 9.28 2.77 -0.92
C ALA A 59 9.45 2.79 -2.45
N LYS A 60 10.45 2.08 -2.94
CA LYS A 60 10.73 1.84 -4.36
C LYS A 60 10.51 0.38 -4.68
N VAL A 61 10.05 0.11 -5.91
CA VAL A 61 9.95 -1.25 -6.43
C VAL A 61 11.34 -1.78 -6.75
N LEU A 62 11.73 -2.89 -6.13
CA LEU A 62 12.94 -3.63 -6.46
C LEU A 62 12.68 -4.70 -7.54
N GLY A 63 11.49 -5.29 -7.52
CA GLY A 63 11.09 -6.29 -8.49
C GLY A 63 9.61 -6.64 -8.34
N GLN A 64 9.02 -7.17 -9.41
CA GLN A 64 7.63 -7.60 -9.44
C GLN A 64 7.44 -8.76 -10.41
N ASP A 65 6.49 -9.64 -10.13
CA ASP A 65 5.98 -10.64 -11.05
C ASP A 65 4.46 -10.62 -11.07
N GLN A 66 3.90 -10.23 -12.22
CA GLN A 66 2.47 -10.17 -12.44
C GLN A 66 1.82 -11.56 -12.42
N LYS A 67 2.55 -12.61 -12.84
CA LYS A 67 1.98 -13.96 -12.95
C LYS A 67 1.70 -14.57 -11.58
N THR A 68 2.57 -14.37 -10.60
CA THR A 68 2.36 -14.82 -9.22
C THR A 68 1.75 -13.75 -8.31
N ASP A 69 1.49 -12.55 -8.83
CA ASP A 69 0.96 -11.41 -8.09
C ASP A 69 1.84 -11.02 -6.88
N ILE A 70 3.16 -10.91 -7.10
CA ILE A 70 4.15 -10.59 -6.06
C ILE A 70 4.91 -9.32 -6.44
N ALA A 71 5.14 -8.44 -5.46
CA ALA A 71 6.05 -7.30 -5.57
C ALA A 71 6.99 -7.24 -4.36
N VAL A 72 8.22 -6.79 -4.62
CA VAL A 72 9.28 -6.58 -3.62
C VAL A 72 9.64 -5.10 -3.62
N LEU A 73 9.63 -4.48 -2.44
CA LEU A 73 9.85 -3.06 -2.23
C LEU A 73 11.03 -2.80 -1.26
N LYS A 74 11.52 -1.57 -1.26
CA LYS A 74 12.57 -1.07 -0.35
C LYS A 74 12.42 0.41 -0.05
#